data_AF-A0A2V7EUR5-F1
#
_entry.id   AF-A0A2V7EUR5-F1
#
_cell.length_a   1.000
_cell.length_b   1.000
_cell.length_c   1.000
_cell.angle_alpha   90.00
_cell.angle_beta   90.00
_cell.angle_gamma   90.00
#
_symmetry.space_group_name_H-M   'P 1'
#
loop_
_entity.id
_entity.type
_entity.pdbx_description
1 polymer ?
#
loop_
_entity_poly.entity_id
_entity_poly.type
_entity_poly.pdbx_seq_one_letter_code
_entity_poly.pdbx_strand_id
1 'polypeptide(L)'
;MSGLRRFWSRIRATLVDWYGDRATRDGRRSGGTMEIKRDRMVFLGYGKYWRSDTILGLMPIEEDRGPKRRTNVFVEGRAEPIIASRTEQSILEDMGATDAGFQAQASREAITELLAALHELSPAVRRTLQQDHRFDVERWEQRLGEMLRAPRAPESVDQNELFD
;
A
#
# COMPACT_ATOMS: atom_id res chain seq x y z
N MET A 1 11.39 -10.66 39.75
CA MET A 1 10.61 -10.20 38.57
C MET A 1 10.59 -8.66 38.43
N SER A 2 11.75 -7.96 38.44
CA SER A 2 11.78 -6.48 38.33
C SER A 2 12.83 -5.91 37.36
N GLY A 3 13.63 -6.75 36.68
CA GLY A 3 14.65 -6.29 35.73
C GLY A 3 14.09 -5.83 34.38
N LEU A 4 13.10 -6.55 33.85
CA LEU A 4 12.58 -6.31 32.48
C LEU A 4 11.79 -5.00 32.35
N ARG A 5 10.97 -4.63 33.35
CA ARG A 5 10.16 -3.40 33.30
C ARG A 5 11.01 -2.11 33.30
N ARG A 6 12.19 -2.13 33.93
CA ARG A 6 13.10 -0.96 33.99
C ARG A 6 13.86 -0.75 32.68
N PHE A 7 14.17 -1.83 31.97
CA PHE A 7 14.78 -1.79 30.64
C PHE A 7 13.82 -1.18 29.60
N TRP A 8 12.56 -1.62 29.58
CA TRP A 8 11.53 -1.08 28.67
C TRP A 8 11.12 0.37 29.02
N SER A 9 11.20 0.78 30.29
CA SER A 9 10.98 2.19 30.67
C SER A 9 12.11 3.12 30.21
N ARG A 10 13.36 2.64 30.14
CA ARG A 10 14.49 3.37 29.55
C ARG A 10 14.39 3.43 28.03
N ILE A 11 13.87 2.40 27.38
CA ILE A 11 13.60 2.37 25.93
C ILE A 11 12.45 3.31 25.54
N ARG A 12 11.35 3.34 26.32
CA ARG A 12 10.23 4.26 26.07
C ARG A 12 10.65 5.74 26.19
N ALA A 13 11.54 6.06 27.13
CA ALA A 13 12.11 7.40 27.25
C ALA A 13 13.06 7.75 26.09
N THR A 14 13.87 6.80 25.61
CA THR A 14 14.77 7.02 24.46
C THR A 14 14.05 7.04 23.11
N LEU A 15 12.91 6.34 22.95
CA LEU A 15 12.08 6.40 21.74
C LEU A 15 11.32 7.72 21.62
N VAL A 16 10.83 8.28 22.74
CA VAL A 16 10.25 9.62 22.79
C VAL A 16 11.31 10.70 22.54
N ASP A 17 12.55 10.50 22.97
CA ASP A 17 13.68 11.42 22.73
C ASP A 17 14.23 11.32 21.28
N TRP A 18 14.13 10.16 20.64
CA TRP A 18 14.55 9.98 19.23
C TRP A 18 13.53 10.49 18.21
N TYR A 19 12.24 10.53 18.56
CA TYR A 19 11.14 10.98 17.69
C TYR A 19 10.48 12.30 18.13
N GLY A 20 10.73 12.76 19.35
CA GLY A 20 10.27 14.03 19.88
C GLY A 20 11.25 15.14 19.56
N ASP A 21 10.83 16.06 18.70
CA ASP A 21 11.46 17.35 18.45
C ASP A 21 12.78 17.35 17.65
N ARG A 22 12.72 16.83 16.41
CA ARG A 22 13.65 17.27 15.36
C ARG A 22 12.91 17.99 14.26
N ALA A 23 12.83 19.31 14.43
CA ALA A 23 12.62 20.25 13.34
C ALA A 23 13.60 19.94 12.19
N THR A 24 13.00 19.69 11.05
CA THR A 24 13.57 19.35 9.76
C THR A 24 14.78 20.23 9.40
N ARG A 25 15.97 19.63 9.32
CA ARG A 25 17.11 20.17 8.57
C ARG A 25 17.67 19.09 7.67
N ASP A 26 17.27 19.21 6.41
CA ASP A 26 17.82 18.70 5.16
C ASP A 26 18.39 17.27 5.11
N GLY A 27 17.79 16.50 4.23
CA GLY A 27 18.19 15.14 3.89
C GLY A 27 17.06 14.43 3.19
N ARG A 28 16.82 14.76 1.92
CA ARG A 28 15.90 14.10 0.97
C ARG A 28 15.84 12.58 1.18
N ARG A 29 14.91 12.11 2.01
CA ARG A 29 14.10 10.94 1.71
C ARG A 29 12.73 11.49 1.37
N SER A 30 12.12 10.94 0.34
CA SER A 30 10.76 11.17 -0.10
C SER A 30 9.76 10.78 1.01
N GLY A 31 9.76 11.51 2.12
CA GLY A 31 8.66 11.56 3.08
C GLY A 31 7.60 12.49 2.52
N GLY A 32 7.08 12.17 1.34
CA GLY A 32 5.75 12.67 0.99
C GLY A 32 4.79 12.20 2.09
N THR A 33 3.79 13.01 2.42
CA THR A 33 2.68 12.61 3.29
C THR A 33 2.13 11.28 2.78
N MET A 34 2.54 10.19 3.42
CA MET A 34 2.24 8.84 2.98
C MET A 34 0.89 8.46 3.55
N GLU A 35 -0.09 8.25 2.69
CA GLU A 35 -1.43 7.86 3.11
C GLU A 35 -1.46 6.37 3.47
N ILE A 36 -1.75 6.07 4.74
CA ILE A 36 -2.01 4.69 5.18
C ILE A 36 -3.48 4.37 4.96
N LYS A 37 -3.76 3.30 4.20
CA LYS A 37 -5.14 2.80 4.04
C LYS A 37 -5.59 2.15 5.35
N ARG A 38 -6.66 2.66 5.94
CA ARG A 38 -7.27 2.12 7.17
C ARG A 38 -7.93 0.76 6.91
N ASP A 39 -8.18 -0.01 7.97
CA ASP A 39 -8.95 -1.26 7.98
C ASP A 39 -8.40 -2.41 7.11
N ARG A 40 -7.12 -2.33 6.72
CA ARG A 40 -6.48 -3.35 5.89
C ARG A 40 -5.80 -4.40 6.76
N MET A 41 -6.02 -5.67 6.46
CA MET A 41 -5.25 -6.76 7.06
C MET A 41 -3.87 -6.86 6.41
N VAL A 42 -2.82 -6.76 7.22
CA VAL A 42 -1.42 -6.75 6.83
C VAL A 42 -0.76 -8.03 7.32
N PHE A 43 -0.16 -8.79 6.40
CA PHE A 43 0.54 -10.02 6.74
C PHE A 43 1.95 -9.73 7.26
N LEU A 44 2.22 -10.06 8.52
CA LEU A 44 3.52 -9.85 9.17
C LEU A 44 4.47 -11.07 9.03
N GLY A 45 4.00 -12.14 8.40
CA GLY A 45 4.72 -13.40 8.26
C GLY A 45 4.35 -14.43 9.33
N TYR A 46 4.55 -15.71 9.01
CA TYR A 46 4.26 -16.85 9.92
C TYR A 46 2.82 -16.86 10.47
N GLY A 47 1.84 -16.63 9.59
CA GLY A 47 0.42 -16.64 9.96
C GLY A 47 -0.04 -15.46 10.81
N LYS A 48 0.82 -14.46 11.04
CA LYS A 48 0.47 -13.26 11.82
C LYS A 48 -0.13 -12.20 10.90
N TYR A 49 -1.29 -11.67 11.28
CA TYR A 49 -1.98 -10.61 10.54
C TYR A 49 -2.43 -9.51 11.50
N TRP A 50 -2.23 -8.25 11.12
CA TRP A 50 -2.64 -7.10 11.89
C TRP A 50 -3.35 -6.05 11.04
N ARG A 51 -4.25 -5.29 11.66
CA ARG A 51 -4.92 -4.17 10.99
C ARG A 51 -3.95 -3.01 10.81
N SER A 52 -3.93 -2.42 9.63
CA SER A 52 -3.04 -1.30 9.27
C SER A 52 -3.22 -0.09 10.20
N ASP A 53 -4.45 0.24 10.57
CA ASP A 53 -4.81 1.33 11.46
C ASP A 53 -4.41 1.09 12.93
N THR A 54 -4.07 -0.15 13.29
CA THR A 54 -3.59 -0.50 14.64
C THR A 54 -2.07 -0.58 14.73
N ILE A 55 -1.35 -0.51 13.61
CA ILE A 55 0.11 -0.49 13.57
C ILE A 55 0.57 0.94 13.86
N LEU A 56 1.26 1.12 14.99
CA LEU A 56 1.77 2.41 15.46
C LEU A 56 3.16 2.72 14.90
N GLY A 57 3.93 1.69 14.53
CA GLY A 57 5.27 1.88 14.01
C GLY A 57 5.96 0.60 13.58
N LEU A 58 7.00 0.77 12.76
CA LEU A 58 7.86 -0.29 12.25
C LEU A 58 9.32 0.06 12.57
N MET A 59 10.12 -0.93 12.93
CA MET A 59 11.54 -0.76 13.19
C MET A 59 12.31 -1.97 12.67
N PRO A 60 13.15 -1.82 11.63
CA PRO A 60 14.00 -2.90 11.15
C PRO A 60 14.88 -3.44 12.27
N ILE A 61 15.10 -4.76 12.28
CA ILE A 61 16.02 -5.41 13.22
C ILE A 61 17.39 -5.49 12.54
N GLU A 62 18.33 -4.70 13.04
CA GLU A 62 19.72 -4.65 12.54
C GLU A 62 20.62 -5.65 13.26
N GLU A 63 20.57 -5.68 14.59
CA GLU A 63 21.39 -6.56 15.44
C GLU A 63 20.64 -7.85 15.86
N ASP A 64 21.38 -8.92 16.19
CA ASP A 64 20.84 -10.23 16.58
C ASP A 64 19.78 -10.79 15.62
N ARG A 65 20.03 -10.60 14.32
CA ARG A 65 19.11 -10.98 13.24
C ARG A 65 19.01 -12.50 13.09
N GLY A 66 18.20 -13.10 13.94
CA GLY A 66 17.83 -14.50 13.85
C GLY A 66 17.03 -14.83 12.58
N PRO A 67 16.86 -16.12 12.25
CA PRO A 67 15.95 -16.53 11.20
C PRO A 67 14.56 -15.96 11.50
N LYS A 68 13.87 -15.47 10.47
CA LYS A 68 12.48 -14.99 10.57
C LYS A 68 12.29 -13.70 11.40
N ARG A 69 13.38 -13.02 11.76
CA ARG A 69 13.35 -11.73 12.48
C ARG A 69 13.83 -10.62 11.54
N ARG A 70 12.91 -9.78 11.09
CA ARG A 70 13.19 -8.72 10.12
C ARG A 70 12.79 -7.35 10.64
N THR A 71 11.62 -7.24 11.28
CA THR A 71 11.06 -5.97 11.72
C THR A 71 10.32 -6.14 13.05
N ASN A 72 10.52 -5.22 13.98
CA ASN A 72 9.68 -5.03 15.15
C ASN A 72 8.45 -4.20 14.75
N VAL A 73 7.25 -4.75 14.94
CA VAL A 73 5.98 -4.09 14.61
C VAL A 73 5.30 -3.69 15.92
N PHE A 74 5.17 -2.39 16.13
CA PHE A 74 4.50 -1.83 17.29
C PHE A 74 3.03 -1.65 16.97
N VAL A 75 2.15 -2.16 17.84
CA VAL A 75 0.71 -2.14 17.63
C VAL A 75 -0.01 -1.63 18.86
N GLU A 76 -1.18 -1.05 18.66
CA GLU A 76 -2.02 -0.58 19.74
C GLU A 76 -2.37 -1.71 20.73
N GLY A 77 -2.38 -1.39 22.03
CA GLY A 77 -2.74 -2.33 23.08
C GLY A 77 -1.70 -3.40 23.42
N ARG A 78 -0.52 -3.43 22.78
CA ARG A 78 0.56 -4.37 23.13
C ARG A 78 1.80 -3.64 23.64
N ALA A 79 2.34 -4.13 24.75
CA ALA A 79 3.57 -3.60 25.34
C ALA A 79 4.83 -4.06 24.61
N GLU A 80 4.83 -5.28 24.06
CA GLU A 80 5.95 -5.86 23.33
C GLU A 80 5.69 -5.85 21.82
N PRO A 81 6.70 -5.55 20.98
CA PRO A 81 6.54 -5.53 19.54
C PRO A 81 6.34 -6.94 18.98
N ILE A 82 5.58 -7.03 17.90
CA ILE A 82 5.45 -8.26 17.14
C ILE A 82 6.66 -8.38 16.24
N ILE A 83 7.39 -9.49 16.36
CA ILE A 83 8.49 -9.79 15.46
C ILE A 83 7.92 -10.30 14.13
N ALA A 84 8.04 -9.49 13.10
CA ALA A 84 7.69 -9.83 11.73
C ALA A 84 8.88 -10.44 11.01
N SER A 85 8.58 -11.36 10.09
CA SER A 85 9.58 -11.94 9.20
C SER A 85 9.68 -11.25 7.86
N ARG A 86 9.03 -10.09 7.73
CA ARG A 86 9.05 -9.23 6.55
C ARG A 86 9.79 -7.95 6.87
N THR A 87 10.39 -7.36 5.84
CA THR A 87 11.06 -6.06 5.93
C THR A 87 10.04 -4.95 6.20
N GLU A 88 10.50 -3.85 6.79
CA GLU A 88 9.70 -2.64 6.98
C GLU A 88 9.05 -2.20 5.67
N GLN A 89 9.83 -2.11 4.59
CA GLN A 89 9.34 -1.71 3.27
C GLN A 89 8.16 -2.57 2.81
N SER A 90 8.27 -3.90 2.84
CA SER A 90 7.18 -4.77 2.39
C SER A 90 5.93 -4.68 3.28
N ILE A 91 6.09 -4.34 4.55
CA ILE A 91 4.94 -4.11 5.45
C ILE A 91 4.27 -2.78 5.12
N LEU A 92 5.05 -1.72 4.84
CA LEU A 92 4.53 -0.44 4.37
C LEU A 92 3.76 -0.59 3.04
N GLU A 93 4.32 -1.31 2.07
CA GLU A 93 3.65 -1.60 0.79
C GLU A 93 2.26 -2.22 1.01
N ASP A 94 2.18 -3.22 1.89
CA ASP A 94 0.93 -3.88 2.28
C ASP A 94 -0.04 -2.97 3.04
N MET A 95 0.45 -2.03 3.87
CA MET A 95 -0.38 -1.03 4.56
C MET A 95 -1.04 -0.03 3.59
N GLY A 96 -0.80 -0.17 2.28
CA GLY A 96 -1.26 0.80 1.28
C GLY A 96 -0.30 1.97 1.12
N ALA A 97 0.86 1.91 1.77
CA ALA A 97 1.96 2.85 1.61
C ALA A 97 2.77 2.51 0.34
N THR A 98 2.07 2.37 -0.80
CA THR A 98 2.68 2.26 -2.12
C THR A 98 2.03 3.20 -3.11
N ASP A 99 2.89 3.96 -3.78
CA ASP A 99 2.58 4.72 -4.99
C ASP A 99 1.85 3.83 -6.00
N ALA A 100 2.24 2.57 -6.22
CA ALA A 100 1.67 1.70 -7.25
C ALA A 100 0.13 1.51 -7.17
N GLY A 101 -0.45 1.39 -5.98
CA GLY A 101 -1.91 1.28 -5.83
C GLY A 101 -2.63 2.61 -6.07
N PHE A 102 -2.00 3.72 -5.71
CA PHE A 102 -2.47 5.07 -6.00
C PHE A 102 -2.31 5.40 -7.48
N GLN A 103 -1.16 5.12 -8.09
CA GLN A 103 -0.83 5.28 -9.51
C GLN A 103 -1.74 4.41 -10.38
N ALA A 104 -2.06 3.19 -9.98
CA ALA A 104 -3.02 2.36 -10.71
C ALA A 104 -4.43 2.97 -10.66
N GLN A 105 -4.85 3.47 -9.50
CA GLN A 105 -6.15 4.12 -9.34
C GLN A 105 -6.22 5.46 -10.08
N ALA A 106 -5.21 6.32 -9.96
CA ALA A 106 -5.08 7.59 -10.66
C ALA A 106 -4.97 7.40 -12.19
N SER A 107 -4.24 6.38 -12.65
CA SER A 107 -4.19 6.01 -14.07
C SER A 107 -5.55 5.52 -14.56
N ARG A 108 -6.27 4.74 -13.73
CA ARG A 108 -7.62 4.26 -14.04
C ARG A 108 -8.61 5.42 -14.14
N GLU A 109 -8.53 6.39 -13.24
CA GLU A 109 -9.33 7.61 -13.26
C GLU A 109 -9.04 8.45 -14.52
N ALA A 110 -7.75 8.69 -14.82
CA ALA A 110 -7.35 9.42 -16.03
C ALA A 110 -7.81 8.74 -17.33
N ILE A 111 -7.73 7.40 -17.41
CA ILE A 111 -8.24 6.65 -18.58
C ILE A 111 -9.77 6.74 -18.66
N THR A 112 -10.47 6.75 -17.52
CA THR A 112 -11.93 6.90 -17.49
C THR A 112 -12.36 8.29 -17.97
N GLU A 113 -11.67 9.33 -17.53
CA GLU A 113 -11.90 10.71 -17.98
C GLU A 113 -11.63 10.87 -19.48
N LEU A 114 -10.52 10.29 -19.97
CA LEU A 114 -10.20 10.28 -21.39
C LEU A 114 -11.28 9.59 -22.22
N LEU A 115 -11.81 8.44 -21.76
CA LEU A 115 -12.90 7.74 -22.43
C LEU A 115 -14.18 8.58 -22.50
N ALA A 116 -14.52 9.28 -21.43
CA ALA A 116 -15.66 10.20 -21.42
C ALA A 116 -15.48 11.32 -22.45
N ALA A 117 -14.29 11.94 -22.48
CA ALA A 117 -13.97 12.99 -23.45
C ALA A 117 -14.00 12.50 -24.91
N LEU A 118 -13.50 11.28 -25.18
CA LEU A 118 -13.60 10.65 -26.49
C LEU A 118 -15.06 10.41 -26.87
N HIS A 119 -15.87 9.91 -25.94
CA HIS A 119 -17.29 9.63 -26.17
C HIS A 119 -18.06 10.89 -26.60
N GLU A 120 -17.74 12.05 -26.01
CA GLU A 120 -18.37 13.34 -26.31
C GLU A 120 -17.95 13.97 -27.66
N LEU A 121 -16.98 13.38 -28.38
CA LEU A 121 -16.56 13.92 -29.68
C LEU A 121 -17.69 13.87 -30.73
N SER A 122 -17.93 15.01 -31.37
CA SER A 122 -18.94 15.12 -32.44
C SER A 122 -18.60 14.25 -33.67
N PRO A 123 -19.61 13.81 -34.44
CA PRO A 123 -19.38 12.99 -35.64
C PRO A 123 -18.50 13.66 -36.70
N ALA A 124 -18.53 14.99 -36.79
CA ALA A 124 -17.66 15.74 -37.71
C ALA A 124 -16.19 15.61 -37.32
N VAL A 125 -15.87 15.78 -36.03
CA VAL A 125 -14.50 15.65 -35.50
C VAL A 125 -13.98 14.22 -35.63
N ARG A 126 -14.83 13.23 -35.33
CA ARG A 126 -14.48 11.80 -35.50
C ARG A 126 -14.09 11.49 -36.94
N ARG A 127 -14.86 11.98 -37.93
CA ARG A 127 -14.54 11.81 -39.36
C ARG A 127 -13.20 12.44 -39.74
N THR A 128 -12.92 13.66 -39.30
CA THR A 128 -11.66 14.36 -39.57
C THR A 128 -10.45 13.63 -38.96
N LEU A 129 -10.53 13.19 -37.71
CA LEU A 129 -9.46 12.42 -37.05
C LEU A 129 -9.13 11.11 -37.78
N GLN A 130 -10.15 10.45 -38.32
CA GLN A 130 -9.97 9.21 -39.06
C GLN A 130 -9.38 9.44 -40.45
N GLN A 131 -9.78 10.50 -41.13
CA GLN A 131 -9.33 10.83 -42.49
C GLN A 131 -7.91 11.40 -42.53
N ASP A 132 -7.60 12.35 -41.65
CA ASP A 132 -6.36 13.13 -41.73
C ASP A 132 -5.23 12.52 -40.89
N HIS A 133 -5.57 11.84 -39.79
CA HIS A 133 -4.60 11.35 -38.80
C HIS A 133 -4.63 9.83 -38.62
N ARG A 134 -5.45 9.08 -39.40
CA ARG A 134 -5.69 7.63 -39.24
C ARG A 134 -5.97 7.24 -37.78
N PHE A 135 -6.59 8.14 -37.01
CA PHE A 135 -6.92 7.91 -35.61
C PHE A 135 -8.35 7.38 -35.51
N ASP A 136 -8.48 6.09 -35.24
CA ASP A 136 -9.75 5.39 -35.10
C ASP A 136 -10.24 5.48 -33.65
N VAL A 137 -11.19 6.39 -33.41
CA VAL A 137 -11.71 6.69 -32.08
C VAL A 137 -12.41 5.46 -31.48
N GLU A 138 -13.18 4.72 -32.27
CA GLU A 138 -13.95 3.56 -31.82
C GLU A 138 -13.02 2.43 -31.38
N ARG A 139 -11.96 2.19 -32.15
CA ARG A 139 -10.93 1.20 -31.79
C ARG A 139 -10.19 1.57 -30.50
N TRP A 140 -9.91 2.85 -30.29
CA TRP A 140 -9.25 3.33 -29.06
C TRP A 140 -10.20 3.29 -27.85
N GLU A 141 -11.47 3.66 -28.02
CA GLU A 141 -12.50 3.51 -26.98
C GLU A 141 -12.62 2.03 -26.54
N GLN A 142 -12.70 1.10 -27.49
CA GLN A 142 -12.74 -0.33 -27.19
C GLN A 142 -11.49 -0.81 -26.45
N ARG A 143 -10.30 -0.42 -26.92
CA ARG A 143 -9.03 -0.83 -26.30
C ARG A 143 -8.89 -0.31 -24.87
N LEU A 144 -9.18 0.97 -24.64
CA LEU A 144 -9.10 1.59 -23.32
C LEU A 144 -10.17 1.02 -22.38
N GLY A 145 -11.37 0.73 -22.89
CA GLY A 145 -12.43 0.06 -22.13
C GLY A 145 -12.02 -1.34 -21.66
N GLU A 146 -11.40 -2.15 -22.52
CA GLU A 146 -10.89 -3.47 -22.12
C GLU A 146 -9.75 -3.38 -21.08
N MET A 147 -8.92 -2.34 -21.12
CA MET A 147 -7.89 -2.10 -20.10
C MET A 147 -8.47 -1.75 -18.72
N LEU A 148 -9.64 -1.10 -18.66
CA LEU A 148 -10.33 -0.78 -17.42
C LEU A 148 -11.12 -1.95 -16.83
N ARG A 149 -11.31 -3.03 -17.59
CA ARG A 149 -11.97 -4.23 -17.13
C ARG A 149 -11.06 -4.93 -16.12
N ALA A 150 -11.51 -5.03 -14.87
CA ALA A 150 -10.74 -5.72 -13.83
C ALA A 150 -10.42 -7.17 -14.29
N PRO A 151 -9.24 -7.73 -13.94
CA PRO A 151 -9.06 -9.16 -14.03
C PRO A 151 -10.22 -9.80 -13.25
N ARG A 152 -10.94 -10.76 -13.85
CA ARG A 152 -11.90 -11.56 -13.09
C ARG A 152 -11.16 -12.02 -11.84
N ALA A 153 -11.65 -11.65 -10.65
CA ALA A 153 -11.25 -12.34 -9.46
C ALA A 153 -11.47 -13.84 -9.76
N PRO A 154 -10.49 -14.72 -9.51
CA PRO A 154 -10.78 -16.15 -9.58
C PRO A 154 -12.05 -16.36 -8.76
N GLU A 155 -13.01 -17.10 -9.32
CA GLU A 155 -14.21 -17.50 -8.57
C GLU A 155 -13.75 -17.90 -7.19
N SER A 156 -14.28 -17.23 -6.16
CA SER A 156 -14.04 -17.64 -4.79
C SER A 156 -14.56 -19.07 -4.72
N VAL A 157 -13.64 -20.04 -4.79
CA VAL A 157 -13.95 -21.43 -4.43
C VAL A 157 -14.55 -21.33 -3.05
N ASP A 158 -15.82 -21.65 -2.94
CA ASP A 158 -16.53 -21.64 -1.67
C ASP A 158 -15.76 -22.59 -0.77
N GLN A 159 -15.13 -22.07 0.29
CA GLN A 159 -14.27 -22.86 1.18
C GLN A 159 -15.06 -24.00 1.86
N ASN A 160 -16.39 -23.98 1.75
CA ASN A 160 -17.28 -25.05 2.19
C ASN A 160 -17.19 -26.33 1.36
N GLU A 161 -16.68 -26.30 0.11
CA GLU A 161 -16.54 -27.51 -0.72
C GLU A 161 -15.27 -28.34 -0.43
N LEU A 162 -14.38 -27.86 0.46
CA LEU A 162 -13.11 -28.54 0.77
C LEU A 162 -13.20 -29.53 1.94
N PHE A 163 -14.37 -29.65 2.57
CA PHE A 163 -14.59 -30.44 3.79
C PHE A 163 -15.67 -31.54 3.67
N ASP A 164 -16.21 -31.78 2.47
CA ASP A 164 -17.11 -32.91 2.18
C ASP A 164 -16.39 -34.12 1.55
#